data_AF-A0A1B6GPV6-F1
#
_entry.id   AF-A0A1B6GPV6-F1
#
_cell.length_a   1.000
_cell.length_b   1.000
_cell.length_c   1.000
_cell.angle_alpha   90.00
_cell.angle_beta   90.00
_cell.angle_gamma   90.00
#
_symmetry.space_group_name_H-M   'P 1'
#
loop_
_entity.id
_entity.type
_entity.pdbx_description
1 polymer ?
#
loop_
_entity_poly.entity_id
_entity_poly.type
_entity_poly.pdbx_seq_one_letter_code
_entity_poly.pdbx_strand_id
1 'polypeptide(L)'
;LAGIQKKALNEVTYELIRQVTSPTDLLRQQAMYLLQVFADVQKKSVVEVMEPHKDELADMIPPKKHLLRHQAANIQIGLMEGNTFCTTLSPRLFTLDLNVGEHQVFFQEVTSLCEAQDSTLLKLPCYKNIRSLVPLRKAAMRALAACHYVPNCSDKIFNTLYQALERPNPELQEAAFECMKTFVAGSQIDMAMVHEVMRPLLLTLGDYRNLNLSGARRLSYLVQLFPSSFSEKLCDQLLQHLRKLLDNLVQAQKGISKNGDA
;
A
#
# COMPACT_ATOMS: atom_id res chain seq x y z
N LEU A 1 -1.34 44.18 -12.10
CA LEU A 1 -1.83 42.85 -12.54
C LEU A 1 -0.93 41.72 -12.06
N ALA A 2 0.34 41.64 -12.48
CA ALA A 2 1.26 40.55 -12.07
C ALA A 2 1.41 40.38 -10.54
N GLY A 3 1.50 41.47 -9.77
CA GLY A 3 1.59 41.39 -8.30
C GLY A 3 0.33 40.83 -7.63
N ILE A 4 -0.86 41.14 -8.17
CA ILE A 4 -2.14 40.63 -7.66
C ILE A 4 -2.25 39.13 -7.97
N GLN A 5 -1.88 38.73 -9.19
CA GLN A 5 -1.86 37.32 -9.58
C GLN A 5 -0.90 36.51 -8.71
N LYS A 6 0.31 37.01 -8.47
CA LYS A 6 1.30 36.35 -7.59
C LYS A 6 0.75 36.19 -6.17
N LYS A 7 0.12 37.23 -5.63
CA LYS A 7 -0.50 37.18 -4.30
C LYS A 7 -1.62 36.14 -4.24
N ALA A 8 -2.54 36.15 -5.20
CA ALA A 8 -3.65 35.19 -5.24
C ALA A 8 -3.15 33.75 -5.38
N LEU A 9 -2.15 33.49 -6.24
CA LEU A 9 -1.55 32.16 -6.38
C LEU A 9 -0.91 31.69 -5.07
N ASN A 10 -0.23 32.59 -4.35
CA ASN A 10 0.39 32.28 -3.07
C ASN A 10 -0.68 31.93 -2.01
N GLU A 11 -1.73 32.75 -1.87
CA GLU A 11 -2.83 32.50 -0.92
C GLU A 11 -3.58 31.20 -1.22
N VAL A 12 -3.85 30.91 -2.49
CA VAL A 12 -4.51 29.64 -2.87
C VAL A 12 -3.59 28.45 -2.61
N THR A 13 -2.31 28.56 -2.97
CA THR A 13 -1.33 27.48 -2.73
C THR A 13 -1.20 27.19 -1.24
N TYR A 14 -1.14 28.23 -0.41
CA TYR A 14 -1.14 28.11 1.05
C TYR A 14 -2.35 27.32 1.55
N GLU A 15 -3.57 27.67 1.10
CA GLU A 15 -4.77 26.96 1.54
C GLU A 15 -4.79 25.50 1.06
N LEU A 16 -4.37 25.21 -0.18
CA LEU A 16 -4.27 23.84 -0.68
C LEU A 16 -3.30 22.98 0.15
N ILE A 17 -2.16 23.55 0.54
CA ILE A 17 -1.14 22.85 1.33
C ILE A 17 -1.67 22.45 2.70
N ARG A 18 -2.44 23.32 3.36
CA ARG A 18 -3.09 23.01 4.65
C ARG A 18 -4.08 21.84 4.55
N GLN A 19 -4.64 21.60 3.38
CA GLN A 19 -5.58 20.52 3.14
C GLN A 19 -4.93 19.17 2.77
N VAL A 20 -3.61 19.11 2.57
CA VAL A 20 -2.88 17.87 2.21
C VAL A 20 -2.99 16.79 3.30
N THR A 21 -3.12 17.18 4.58
CA THR A 21 -3.32 16.24 5.69
C THR A 21 -4.76 16.26 6.21
N SER A 22 -5.71 16.80 5.44
CA SER A 22 -7.11 16.91 5.85
C SER A 22 -7.72 15.55 6.21
N PRO A 23 -8.54 15.45 7.27
CA PRO A 23 -9.24 14.22 7.62
C PRO A 23 -10.38 13.87 6.63
N THR A 24 -10.71 14.77 5.70
CA THR A 24 -11.74 14.56 4.69
C THR A 24 -11.13 14.12 3.37
N ASP A 25 -11.43 12.90 2.94
CA ASP A 25 -10.82 12.26 1.76
C ASP A 25 -10.96 13.12 0.49
N LEU A 26 -12.18 13.60 0.20
CA LEU A 26 -12.43 14.41 -0.99
C LEU A 26 -11.59 15.69 -0.97
N LEU A 27 -11.55 16.40 0.17
CA LEU A 27 -10.82 17.65 0.30
C LEU A 27 -9.31 17.43 0.12
N ARG A 28 -8.78 16.38 0.74
CA ARG A 28 -7.37 15.97 0.63
C ARG A 28 -7.00 15.63 -0.82
N GLN A 29 -7.79 14.79 -1.48
CA GLN A 29 -7.55 14.38 -2.88
C GLN A 29 -7.62 15.56 -3.84
N GLN A 30 -8.62 16.43 -3.70
CA GLN A 30 -8.74 17.62 -4.54
C GLN A 30 -7.59 18.60 -4.30
N ALA A 31 -7.14 18.77 -3.05
CA ALA A 31 -5.99 19.62 -2.75
C ALA A 31 -4.71 19.11 -3.43
N MET A 32 -4.40 17.82 -3.28
CA MET A 32 -3.24 17.18 -3.93
C MET A 32 -3.30 17.27 -5.45
N TYR A 33 -4.48 17.08 -6.05
CA TYR A 33 -4.69 17.19 -7.49
C TYR A 33 -4.51 18.64 -7.97
N LEU A 34 -5.12 19.61 -7.29
CA LEU A 34 -5.02 21.03 -7.66
C LEU A 34 -3.59 21.55 -7.55
N LEU A 35 -2.79 21.05 -6.59
CA LEU A 35 -1.36 21.34 -6.51
C LEU A 35 -0.59 20.85 -7.75
N GLN A 36 -0.96 19.69 -8.30
CA GLN A 36 -0.39 19.19 -9.56
C GLN A 36 -0.80 20.08 -10.74
N VAL A 37 -2.08 20.42 -10.84
CA VAL A 37 -2.58 21.35 -11.88
C VAL A 37 -1.87 22.72 -11.78
N PHE A 38 -1.66 23.24 -10.57
CA PHE A 38 -0.95 24.50 -10.36
C PHE A 38 0.51 24.42 -10.79
N ALA A 39 1.16 23.29 -10.56
CA ALA A 39 2.52 23.03 -11.00
C ALA A 39 2.60 23.01 -12.53
N ASP A 40 1.70 22.27 -13.18
CA ASP A 40 1.64 22.14 -14.64
C ASP A 40 1.39 23.48 -15.32
N VAL A 41 0.41 24.26 -14.84
CA VAL A 41 0.07 25.59 -15.40
C VAL A 41 1.22 26.58 -15.23
N GLN A 42 1.96 26.51 -14.12
CA GLN A 42 3.12 27.36 -13.87
C GLN A 42 4.41 26.85 -14.53
N LYS A 43 4.38 25.66 -15.15
CA LYS A 43 5.56 24.93 -15.67
C LYS A 43 6.64 24.76 -14.59
N LYS A 44 6.20 24.38 -13.39
CA LYS A 44 7.05 24.09 -12.24
C LYS A 44 6.79 22.67 -11.77
N SER A 45 7.70 22.13 -10.97
CA SER A 45 7.41 20.95 -10.17
C SER A 45 6.43 21.28 -9.05
N VAL A 46 5.70 20.26 -8.57
CA VAL A 46 4.83 20.38 -7.40
C VAL A 46 5.62 20.85 -6.17
N VAL A 47 6.87 20.40 -6.06
CA VAL A 47 7.78 20.80 -4.97
C VAL A 47 8.03 22.31 -5.00
N GLU A 48 8.38 22.87 -6.16
CA GLU A 48 8.61 24.32 -6.29
C GLU A 48 7.36 25.16 -6.00
N VAL A 49 6.17 24.61 -6.25
CA VAL A 49 4.90 25.24 -5.86
C VAL A 49 4.71 25.18 -4.34
N MET A 50 5.04 24.05 -3.71
CA MET A 50 4.81 23.83 -2.28
C MET A 50 5.89 24.43 -1.36
N GLU A 51 7.13 24.54 -1.83
CA GLU A 51 8.29 24.96 -1.02
C GLU A 51 8.06 26.25 -0.21
N PRO A 52 7.42 27.32 -0.75
CA PRO A 52 7.21 28.57 0.00
C PRO A 52 6.34 28.43 1.26
N HIS A 53 5.56 27.35 1.39
CA HIS A 53 4.65 27.12 2.52
C HIS A 53 4.89 25.74 3.16
N LYS A 54 6.07 25.16 2.93
CA LYS A 54 6.44 23.84 3.44
C LYS A 54 6.33 23.73 4.95
N ASP A 55 6.67 24.80 5.67
CA ASP A 55 6.67 24.81 7.14
C ASP A 55 5.30 24.53 7.76
N GLU A 56 4.20 24.81 7.04
CA GLU A 56 2.83 24.48 7.46
C GLU A 56 2.61 22.96 7.64
N LEU A 57 3.38 22.15 6.92
CA LEU A 57 3.32 20.68 6.98
C LEU A 57 4.41 20.08 7.87
N ALA A 58 5.40 20.86 8.31
CA ALA A 58 6.62 20.33 8.94
C ALA A 58 6.40 19.67 10.31
N ASP A 59 5.29 19.97 10.99
CA ASP A 59 4.87 19.31 12.24
C ASP A 59 4.08 18.01 11.99
N MET A 60 3.47 17.89 10.81
CA MET A 60 2.57 16.80 10.42
C MET A 60 3.24 15.77 9.50
N ILE A 61 4.30 16.14 8.78
CA ILE A 61 4.96 15.30 7.77
C ILE A 61 6.49 15.33 7.93
N PRO A 62 7.10 14.25 8.47
CA PRO A 62 6.45 13.21 9.27
C PRO A 62 5.87 13.78 10.59
N PRO A 63 4.87 13.12 11.19
CA PRO A 63 4.27 13.60 12.45
C PRO A 63 5.31 13.65 13.57
N LYS A 64 5.50 14.83 14.18
CA LYS A 64 6.46 15.02 15.30
C LYS A 64 5.78 15.05 16.66
N LYS A 65 4.63 15.72 16.76
CA LYS A 65 3.97 16.00 18.05
C LYS A 65 2.86 15.01 18.41
N HIS A 66 2.34 14.29 17.42
CA HIS A 66 1.12 13.51 17.58
C HIS A 66 1.30 12.09 17.06
N LEU A 67 1.14 11.11 17.96
CA LEU A 67 1.09 9.69 17.60
C LEU A 67 -0.17 9.39 16.80
N LEU A 68 -0.06 8.56 15.76
CA LEU A 68 -1.19 8.16 14.93
C LEU A 68 -2.28 7.51 15.78
N ARG A 69 -1.91 6.58 16.66
CA ARG A 69 -2.88 5.81 17.45
C ARG A 69 -3.74 6.66 18.40
N HIS A 70 -3.32 7.88 18.71
CA HIS A 70 -4.08 8.83 19.53
C HIS A 70 -5.09 9.65 18.73
N GLN A 71 -4.98 9.64 17.39
CA GLN A 71 -5.87 10.35 16.49
C GLN A 71 -7.02 9.45 16.04
N ALA A 72 -8.14 10.06 15.66
CA ALA A 72 -9.23 9.35 15.00
C ALA A 72 -8.77 8.78 13.64
N ALA A 73 -9.36 7.67 13.20
CA ALA A 73 -8.92 6.93 12.01
C ALA A 73 -8.84 7.81 10.74
N ASN A 74 -9.75 8.76 10.56
CA ASN A 74 -9.76 9.68 9.43
C ASN A 74 -8.57 10.66 9.44
N ILE A 75 -8.16 11.14 10.61
CA ILE A 75 -6.96 11.97 10.78
C ILE A 75 -5.71 11.13 10.49
N GLN A 76 -5.66 9.89 10.97
CA GLN A 76 -4.53 8.99 10.67
C GLN A 76 -4.37 8.75 9.17
N ILE A 77 -5.48 8.51 8.46
CA ILE A 77 -5.48 8.39 6.99
C ILE A 77 -4.92 9.67 6.36
N GLY A 78 -5.39 10.85 6.79
CA GLY A 78 -4.90 12.14 6.28
C GLY A 78 -3.40 12.32 6.47
N LEU A 79 -2.85 11.96 7.63
CA LEU A 79 -1.42 12.04 7.92
C LEU A 79 -0.61 11.05 7.06
N MET A 80 -1.07 9.80 6.93
CA MET A 80 -0.40 8.78 6.12
C MET A 80 -0.42 9.11 4.63
N GLU A 81 -1.57 9.55 4.09
CA GLU A 81 -1.68 9.94 2.68
C GLU A 81 -0.94 11.24 2.37
N GLY A 82 -0.98 12.23 3.27
CA GLY A 82 -0.18 13.44 3.16
C GLY A 82 1.31 13.13 3.14
N ASN A 83 1.78 12.27 4.07
CA ASN A 83 3.17 11.82 4.09
C ASN A 83 3.56 11.09 2.79
N THR A 84 2.71 10.17 2.33
CA THR A 84 2.89 9.47 1.05
C THR A 84 3.04 10.46 -0.10
N PHE A 85 2.13 11.42 -0.21
CA PHE A 85 2.16 12.42 -1.27
C PHE A 85 3.47 13.20 -1.26
N CYS A 86 3.84 13.81 -0.13
CA CYS A 86 5.03 14.66 -0.07
C CYS A 86 6.36 13.90 -0.22
N THR A 87 6.42 12.63 0.16
CA THR A 87 7.62 11.79 0.07
C THR A 87 7.77 11.07 -1.27
N THR A 88 6.73 11.10 -2.11
CA THR A 88 6.75 10.52 -3.47
C THR A 88 6.88 11.56 -4.58
N LEU A 89 6.84 12.86 -4.24
CA LEU A 89 7.22 13.93 -5.18
C LEU A 89 8.67 13.76 -5.66
N SER A 90 8.96 14.31 -6.85
CA SER A 90 10.30 14.34 -7.44
C SER A 90 10.74 15.79 -7.69
N PRO A 91 11.72 16.32 -6.93
CA PRO A 91 12.36 15.74 -5.74
C PRO A 91 11.38 15.58 -4.55
N ARG A 92 11.79 14.89 -3.48
CA ARG A 92 10.92 14.70 -2.31
C ARG A 92 10.80 16.01 -1.53
N LEU A 93 9.58 16.40 -1.16
CA LEU A 93 9.37 17.60 -0.33
C LEU A 93 9.80 17.34 1.12
N PHE A 94 9.48 16.15 1.64
CA PHE A 94 9.91 15.67 2.96
C PHE A 94 10.57 14.30 2.84
N THR A 95 11.43 13.98 3.81
CA THR A 95 12.09 12.68 3.92
C THR A 95 11.94 12.15 5.34
N LEU A 96 11.73 10.84 5.45
CA LEU A 96 11.74 10.13 6.71
C LEU A 96 13.18 9.71 7.06
N ASP A 97 13.55 9.90 8.32
CA ASP A 97 14.86 9.53 8.88
C ASP A 97 14.63 8.70 10.15
N LEU A 98 14.98 7.42 10.12
CA LEU A 98 14.78 6.50 11.25
C LEU A 98 15.74 6.72 12.43
N ASN A 99 16.73 7.62 12.29
CA ASN A 99 17.54 8.07 13.42
C ASN A 99 16.80 9.10 14.29
N VAL A 100 15.71 9.68 13.78
CA VAL A 100 14.82 10.59 14.51
C VAL A 100 13.73 9.75 15.20
N GLY A 101 13.60 9.89 16.52
CA GLY A 101 12.70 9.05 17.32
C GLY A 101 11.24 9.13 16.88
N GLU A 102 10.74 10.34 16.57
CA GLU A 102 9.38 10.58 16.12
C GLU A 102 9.09 9.89 14.78
N HIS A 103 10.05 9.94 13.86
CA HIS A 103 9.95 9.29 12.54
C HIS A 103 9.97 7.77 12.67
N GLN A 104 10.82 7.24 13.55
CA GLN A 104 10.86 5.81 13.86
C GLN A 104 9.53 5.33 14.43
N VAL A 105 8.93 6.11 15.34
CA VAL A 105 7.61 5.80 15.92
C VAL A 105 6.53 5.82 14.83
N PHE A 106 6.50 6.84 13.97
CA PHE A 106 5.55 6.88 12.85
C PHE A 106 5.69 5.64 11.94
N PHE A 107 6.92 5.27 11.57
CA PHE A 107 7.17 4.08 10.74
C PHE A 107 6.69 2.80 11.43
N GLN A 108 6.94 2.65 12.73
CA GLN A 108 6.47 1.49 13.52
C GLN A 108 4.94 1.46 13.63
N GLU A 109 4.28 2.60 13.84
CA GLU A 109 2.82 2.67 13.89
C GLU A 109 2.18 2.30 12.54
N VAL A 110 2.70 2.85 11.43
CA VAL A 110 2.27 2.49 10.06
C VAL A 110 2.47 1.00 9.79
N THR A 111 3.62 0.45 10.17
CA THR A 111 3.90 -0.99 10.04
C THR A 111 2.93 -1.83 10.87
N SER A 112 2.69 -1.45 12.13
CA SER A 112 1.75 -2.15 13.01
C SER A 112 0.31 -2.11 12.48
N LEU A 113 -0.10 -1.02 11.83
CA LEU A 113 -1.40 -0.93 11.17
C LEU A 113 -1.54 -1.92 10.02
N CYS A 114 -0.46 -2.23 9.32
CA CYS A 114 -0.44 -3.25 8.27
C CYS A 114 -0.44 -4.68 8.86
N GLU A 115 0.29 -4.93 9.96
CA GLU A 115 0.55 -6.27 10.48
C GLU A 115 -0.49 -6.78 11.50
N ALA A 116 -1.04 -5.90 12.34
CA ALA A 116 -1.93 -6.31 13.43
C ALA A 116 -3.16 -7.08 12.93
N GLN A 117 -3.75 -7.90 13.80
CA GLN A 117 -5.06 -8.51 13.55
C GLN A 117 -6.17 -7.49 13.80
N ASP A 118 -7.29 -7.60 13.08
CA ASP A 118 -8.42 -6.69 13.23
C ASP A 118 -9.00 -6.73 14.66
N SER A 119 -9.04 -7.93 15.28
CA SER A 119 -9.46 -8.11 16.67
C SER A 119 -8.61 -7.34 17.69
N THR A 120 -7.33 -7.10 17.39
CA THR A 120 -6.43 -6.31 18.23
C THR A 120 -6.66 -4.82 18.01
N LEU A 121 -6.78 -4.39 16.74
CA LEU A 121 -7.01 -2.99 16.42
C LEU A 121 -8.36 -2.51 16.95
N LEU A 122 -9.44 -3.26 16.77
CA LEU A 122 -10.79 -2.86 17.20
C LEU A 122 -10.94 -2.69 18.72
N LYS A 123 -9.98 -3.15 19.53
CA LYS A 123 -9.93 -2.88 20.98
C LYS A 123 -9.45 -1.45 21.29
N LEU A 124 -8.80 -0.78 20.34
CA LEU A 124 -8.28 0.57 20.52
C LEU A 124 -9.41 1.61 20.45
N PRO A 125 -9.44 2.61 21.35
CA PRO A 125 -10.50 3.60 21.40
C PRO A 125 -10.73 4.35 20.08
N CYS A 126 -9.66 4.63 19.32
CA CYS A 126 -9.70 5.37 18.06
C CYS A 126 -10.42 4.63 16.91
N TYR A 127 -10.65 3.31 17.03
CA TYR A 127 -11.31 2.49 16.02
C TYR A 127 -12.68 1.98 16.44
N LYS A 128 -13.17 2.36 17.63
CA LYS A 128 -14.44 1.83 18.16
C LYS A 128 -15.66 2.08 17.26
N ASN A 129 -15.66 3.19 16.51
CA ASN A 129 -16.82 3.64 15.72
C ASN A 129 -16.63 3.54 14.20
N ILE A 130 -15.56 2.89 13.73
CA ILE A 130 -15.33 2.77 12.28
C ILE A 130 -16.12 1.58 11.71
N ARG A 131 -16.62 1.74 10.48
CA ARG A 131 -17.33 0.67 9.76
C ARG A 131 -16.39 -0.40 9.21
N SER A 132 -15.15 0.00 8.89
CA SER A 132 -14.15 -0.88 8.28
C SER A 132 -12.74 -0.33 8.52
N LEU A 133 -11.79 -1.23 8.76
CA LEU A 133 -10.35 -0.93 8.83
C LEU A 133 -9.69 -0.85 7.44
N VAL A 134 -10.40 -1.23 6.37
CA VAL A 134 -9.83 -1.34 5.03
C VAL A 134 -9.23 -0.02 4.53
N PRO A 135 -9.91 1.15 4.61
CA PRO A 135 -9.33 2.42 4.16
C PRO A 135 -8.06 2.79 4.92
N LEU A 136 -8.06 2.56 6.25
CA LEU A 136 -6.90 2.80 7.12
C LEU A 136 -5.70 1.94 6.70
N ARG A 137 -5.92 0.65 6.47
CA ARG A 137 -4.86 -0.27 6.04
C ARG A 137 -4.35 0.05 4.64
N LYS A 138 -5.21 0.45 3.72
CA LYS A 138 -4.79 0.91 2.38
C LYS A 138 -3.86 2.11 2.47
N ALA A 139 -4.23 3.12 3.28
CA ALA A 139 -3.38 4.29 3.51
C ALA A 139 -2.04 3.91 4.16
N ALA A 140 -2.06 3.02 5.16
CA ALA A 140 -0.84 2.52 5.81
C ALA A 140 0.09 1.77 4.85
N MET A 141 -0.44 0.89 3.99
CA MET A 141 0.37 0.16 3.01
C MET A 141 1.02 1.09 1.98
N ARG A 142 0.31 2.13 1.52
CA ARG A 142 0.87 3.13 0.60
C ARG A 142 1.98 3.95 1.27
N ALA A 143 1.76 4.40 2.51
CA ALA A 143 2.77 5.13 3.27
C ALA A 143 4.02 4.27 3.53
N LEU A 144 3.82 2.98 3.84
CA LEU A 144 4.91 2.03 4.05
C LEU A 144 5.71 1.80 2.75
N ALA A 145 5.03 1.59 1.62
CA ALA A 145 5.67 1.42 0.32
C ALA A 145 6.45 2.67 -0.13
N ALA A 146 5.93 3.88 0.17
CA ALA A 146 6.62 5.14 -0.10
C ALA A 146 7.94 5.29 0.68
N CYS A 147 8.13 4.56 1.78
CA CYS A 147 9.37 4.56 2.57
C CYS A 147 10.50 3.73 1.93
N HIS A 148 10.39 3.30 0.67
CA HIS A 148 11.40 2.49 -0.02
C HIS A 148 12.81 3.13 -0.09
N TYR A 149 12.90 4.45 0.05
CA TYR A 149 14.17 5.20 0.03
C TYR A 149 14.88 5.23 1.39
N VAL A 150 14.20 4.78 2.45
CA VAL A 150 14.72 4.81 3.81
C VAL A 150 15.68 3.62 3.99
N PRO A 151 16.90 3.83 4.50
CA PRO A 151 17.88 2.76 4.64
C PRO A 151 17.46 1.73 5.69
N ASN A 152 17.90 0.48 5.51
CA ASN A 152 17.78 -0.63 6.47
C ASN A 152 16.34 -1.04 6.86
N CYS A 153 15.32 -0.65 6.09
CA CYS A 153 13.93 -1.06 6.33
C CYS A 153 13.28 -1.81 5.17
N SER A 154 13.96 -1.97 4.02
CA SER A 154 13.43 -2.66 2.84
C SER A 154 12.89 -4.06 3.14
N ASP A 155 13.63 -4.86 3.91
CA ASP A 155 13.20 -6.22 4.27
C ASP A 155 11.93 -6.20 5.12
N LYS A 156 11.82 -5.24 6.04
CA LYS A 156 10.63 -5.09 6.87
C LYS A 156 9.42 -4.68 6.03
N ILE A 157 9.58 -3.70 5.14
CA ILE A 157 8.52 -3.25 4.22
C ILE A 157 8.06 -4.43 3.34
N PHE A 158 8.99 -5.15 2.73
CA PHE A 158 8.68 -6.30 1.90
C PHE A 158 7.89 -7.37 2.67
N ASN A 159 8.38 -7.79 3.84
CA ASN A 159 7.70 -8.81 4.65
C ASN A 159 6.29 -8.37 5.07
N THR A 160 6.12 -7.11 5.47
CA THR A 160 4.82 -6.57 5.86
C THR A 160 3.84 -6.55 4.67
N LEU A 161 4.27 -6.10 3.49
CA LEU A 161 3.42 -6.08 2.29
C LEU A 161 3.13 -7.51 1.79
N TYR A 162 4.10 -8.42 1.87
CA TYR A 162 3.93 -9.82 1.51
C TYR A 162 2.89 -10.49 2.42
N GLN A 163 2.97 -10.30 3.74
CA GLN A 163 1.95 -10.80 4.67
C GLN A 163 0.55 -10.24 4.35
N ALA A 164 0.45 -9.00 3.88
CA ALA A 164 -0.83 -8.43 3.47
C ALA A 164 -1.42 -9.12 2.21
N LEU A 165 -0.58 -9.63 1.30
CA LEU A 165 -1.02 -10.47 0.16
C LEU A 165 -1.59 -11.82 0.61
N GLU A 166 -1.19 -12.33 1.77
CA GLU A 166 -1.67 -13.61 2.29
C GLU A 166 -3.03 -13.52 3.00
N ARG A 167 -3.51 -12.30 3.28
CA ARG A 167 -4.79 -12.08 3.97
C ARG A 167 -5.97 -12.45 3.07
N PRO A 168 -7.08 -12.96 3.63
CA PRO A 168 -8.23 -13.41 2.83
C PRO A 168 -9.05 -12.26 2.21
N ASN A 169 -8.81 -11.01 2.61
CA ASN A 169 -9.57 -9.86 2.11
C ASN A 169 -9.05 -9.46 0.70
N PRO A 170 -9.87 -9.61 -0.36
CA PRO A 170 -9.44 -9.37 -1.74
C PRO A 170 -9.02 -7.91 -1.98
N GLU A 171 -9.71 -6.97 -1.34
CA GLU A 171 -9.48 -5.53 -1.49
C GLU A 171 -8.15 -5.09 -0.86
N LEU A 172 -7.74 -5.75 0.23
CA LEU A 172 -6.44 -5.56 0.85
C LEU A 172 -5.32 -6.27 0.07
N GLN A 173 -5.60 -7.45 -0.50
CA GLN A 173 -4.63 -8.15 -1.36
C GLN A 173 -4.28 -7.32 -2.59
N GLU A 174 -5.27 -6.77 -3.28
CA GLU A 174 -5.05 -5.89 -4.44
C GLU A 174 -4.27 -4.63 -4.06
N ALA A 175 -4.64 -3.98 -2.94
CA ALA A 175 -3.89 -2.82 -2.46
C ALA A 175 -2.43 -3.16 -2.10
N ALA A 176 -2.20 -4.31 -1.46
CA ALA A 176 -0.86 -4.79 -1.14
C ALA A 176 -0.04 -5.06 -2.41
N PHE A 177 -0.67 -5.60 -3.46
CA PHE A 177 -0.02 -5.83 -4.75
C PHE A 177 0.42 -4.52 -5.42
N GLU A 178 -0.46 -3.52 -5.50
CA GLU A 178 -0.12 -2.21 -6.08
C GLU A 178 0.98 -1.49 -5.26
N CYS A 179 0.91 -1.58 -3.93
CA CYS A 179 1.94 -1.04 -3.05
C CYS A 179 3.28 -1.77 -3.24
N MET A 180 3.27 -3.10 -3.36
CA MET A 180 4.47 -3.89 -3.61
C MET A 180 5.08 -3.55 -4.97
N LYS A 181 4.27 -3.37 -6.02
CA LYS A 181 4.74 -2.95 -7.35
C LYS A 181 5.47 -1.60 -7.29
N THR A 182 4.90 -0.65 -6.58
CA THR A 182 5.51 0.67 -6.35
C THR A 182 6.82 0.55 -5.57
N PHE A 183 6.84 -0.26 -4.52
CA PHE A 183 8.02 -0.51 -3.69
C PHE A 183 9.16 -1.18 -4.50
N VAL A 184 8.86 -2.22 -5.27
CA VAL A 184 9.81 -2.95 -6.12
C VAL A 184 10.40 -2.03 -7.19
N ALA A 185 9.61 -1.15 -7.78
CA ALA A 185 10.11 -0.19 -8.78
C ALA A 185 11.08 0.85 -8.19
N GLY A 186 10.95 1.16 -6.89
CA GLY A 186 11.75 2.18 -6.21
C GLY A 186 12.90 1.64 -5.35
N SER A 187 12.99 0.33 -5.10
CA SER A 187 13.94 -0.28 -4.17
C SER A 187 14.83 -1.32 -4.84
N GLN A 188 16.05 -1.49 -4.32
CA GLN A 188 16.91 -2.63 -4.64
C GLN A 188 16.56 -3.75 -3.66
N ILE A 189 15.83 -4.76 -4.14
CA ILE A 189 15.37 -5.88 -3.32
C ILE A 189 16.34 -7.05 -3.44
N ASP A 190 16.69 -7.65 -2.30
CA ASP A 190 17.43 -8.91 -2.28
C ASP A 190 16.52 -10.07 -2.73
N MET A 191 16.79 -10.57 -3.93
CA MET A 191 16.04 -11.69 -4.50
C MET A 191 16.18 -12.98 -3.71
N ALA A 192 17.27 -13.18 -2.97
CA ALA A 192 17.43 -14.35 -2.10
C ALA A 192 16.37 -14.34 -0.98
N MET A 193 16.15 -13.19 -0.37
CA MET A 193 15.10 -12.99 0.64
C MET A 193 13.69 -13.20 0.05
N VAL A 194 13.44 -12.68 -1.17
CA VAL A 194 12.17 -12.91 -1.88
C VAL A 194 11.91 -14.41 -2.07
N HIS A 195 12.93 -15.17 -2.49
CA HIS A 195 12.82 -16.62 -2.70
C HIS A 195 12.58 -17.39 -1.39
N GLU A 196 13.24 -17.01 -0.30
CA GLU A 196 13.00 -17.57 1.04
C GLU A 196 11.54 -17.38 1.47
N VAL A 197 11.00 -16.16 1.34
CA VAL A 197 9.64 -15.83 1.74
C VAL A 197 8.59 -16.49 0.85
N MET A 198 8.86 -16.66 -0.44
CA MET A 198 7.96 -17.33 -1.38
C MET A 198 7.98 -18.86 -1.29
N ARG A 199 9.05 -19.46 -0.77
CA ARG A 199 9.24 -20.92 -0.76
C ARG A 199 8.06 -21.70 -0.14
N PRO A 200 7.48 -21.31 1.01
CA PRO A 200 6.34 -22.02 1.59
C PRO A 200 5.11 -22.04 0.67
N LEU A 201 4.86 -20.95 -0.05
CA LEU A 201 3.79 -20.87 -1.03
C LEU A 201 4.04 -21.83 -2.20
N LEU A 202 5.26 -21.81 -2.75
CA LEU A 202 5.62 -22.69 -3.87
C LEU A 202 5.51 -24.17 -3.50
N LEU A 203 5.88 -24.54 -2.27
CA LEU A 203 5.69 -25.90 -1.75
C LEU A 203 4.21 -26.26 -1.62
N THR A 204 3.39 -25.33 -1.12
CA THR A 204 1.93 -25.55 -0.98
C THR A 204 1.25 -25.75 -2.33
N LEU A 205 1.71 -25.04 -3.36
CA LEU A 205 1.24 -25.16 -4.74
C LEU A 205 1.63 -26.48 -5.40
N GLY A 206 2.51 -27.29 -4.78
CA GLY A 206 2.83 -28.61 -5.28
C GLY A 206 1.69 -29.62 -5.19
N ASP A 207 0.67 -29.34 -4.38
CA ASP A 207 -0.58 -30.12 -4.30
C ASP A 207 -1.74 -29.33 -4.93
N TYR A 208 -2.35 -29.92 -5.96
CA TYR A 208 -3.48 -29.34 -6.70
C TYR A 208 -4.69 -29.02 -5.80
N ARG A 209 -4.83 -29.69 -4.65
CA ARG A 209 -5.93 -29.46 -3.71
C ARG A 209 -5.82 -28.11 -2.99
N ASN A 210 -4.62 -27.56 -2.89
CA ASN A 210 -4.36 -26.27 -2.25
C ASN A 210 -4.52 -25.09 -3.22
N LEU A 211 -4.72 -25.35 -4.52
CA LEU A 211 -4.97 -24.34 -5.53
C LEU A 211 -6.43 -23.85 -5.47
N ASN A 212 -6.72 -23.01 -4.48
CA ASN A 212 -7.99 -22.29 -4.36
C ASN A 212 -7.90 -20.86 -4.97
N LEU A 213 -9.03 -20.15 -5.05
CA LEU A 213 -9.09 -18.81 -5.65
C LEU A 213 -8.14 -17.80 -5.00
N SER A 214 -7.98 -17.84 -3.67
CA SER A 214 -7.06 -16.97 -2.95
C SER A 214 -5.60 -17.30 -3.29
N GLY A 215 -5.26 -18.59 -3.29
CA GLY A 215 -3.94 -19.09 -3.68
C GLY A 215 -3.57 -18.73 -5.13
N ALA A 216 -4.51 -18.90 -6.06
CA ALA A 216 -4.35 -18.56 -7.47
C ALA A 216 -4.16 -17.04 -7.68
N ARG A 217 -4.93 -16.20 -6.97
CA ARG A 217 -4.76 -14.74 -7.03
C ARG A 217 -3.39 -14.32 -6.50
N ARG A 218 -2.99 -14.84 -5.33
CA ARG A 218 -1.67 -14.56 -4.74
C ARG A 218 -0.55 -14.98 -5.67
N LEU A 219 -0.65 -16.16 -6.28
CA LEU A 219 0.33 -16.64 -7.27
C LEU A 219 0.40 -15.69 -8.47
N SER A 220 -0.75 -15.28 -9.02
CA SER A 220 -0.80 -14.32 -10.13
C SER A 220 -0.09 -13.00 -9.81
N TYR A 221 -0.29 -12.46 -8.61
CA TYR A 221 0.40 -11.25 -8.15
C TYR A 221 1.91 -11.44 -8.03
N LEU A 222 2.35 -12.56 -7.44
CA LEU A 222 3.78 -12.81 -7.28
C LEU A 222 4.50 -13.04 -8.61
N VAL A 223 3.87 -13.72 -9.57
CA VAL A 223 4.43 -13.87 -10.93
C VAL A 223 4.59 -12.52 -11.61
N GLN A 224 3.64 -11.61 -11.44
CA GLN A 224 3.74 -10.26 -12.01
C GLN A 224 4.82 -9.41 -11.34
N LEU A 225 5.02 -9.56 -10.03
CA LEU A 225 6.05 -8.83 -9.27
C LEU A 225 7.47 -9.37 -9.52
N PHE A 226 7.61 -10.70 -9.60
CA PHE A 226 8.89 -11.40 -9.65
C PHE A 226 8.92 -12.47 -10.74
N PRO A 227 8.74 -12.11 -12.02
CA PRO A 227 8.61 -13.09 -13.10
C PRO A 227 9.83 -14.02 -13.24
N SER A 228 11.03 -13.51 -12.96
CA SER A 228 12.28 -14.28 -13.00
C SER A 228 12.42 -15.33 -11.90
N SER A 229 11.60 -15.25 -10.84
CA SER A 229 11.61 -16.21 -9.73
C SER A 229 10.86 -17.51 -10.03
N PHE A 230 10.09 -17.56 -11.13
CA PHE A 230 9.27 -18.70 -11.49
C PHE A 230 9.92 -19.48 -12.64
N SER A 231 10.10 -20.78 -12.43
CA SER A 231 10.72 -21.68 -13.43
C SER A 231 9.68 -22.31 -14.37
N GLU A 232 10.11 -22.69 -15.56
CA GLU A 232 9.29 -23.43 -16.54
C GLU A 232 8.69 -24.71 -15.95
N LYS A 233 9.45 -25.41 -15.08
CA LYS A 233 8.98 -26.61 -14.36
C LYS A 233 7.75 -26.33 -13.49
N LEU A 234 7.68 -25.17 -12.85
CA LEU A 234 6.53 -24.78 -12.05
C LEU A 234 5.31 -24.48 -12.94
N CYS A 235 5.53 -23.90 -14.12
CA CYS A 235 4.47 -23.70 -15.11
C CYS A 235 3.88 -25.05 -15.58
N ASP A 236 4.73 -26.03 -15.89
CA ASP A 236 4.29 -27.39 -16.25
C ASP A 236 3.49 -28.04 -15.13
N GLN A 237 3.95 -27.90 -13.88
CA GLN A 237 3.28 -28.43 -12.70
C GLN A 237 1.88 -27.80 -12.51
N LEU A 238 1.77 -26.48 -12.65
CA LEU A 238 0.48 -25.78 -12.58
C LEU A 238 -0.46 -26.24 -13.69
N LEU A 239 0.03 -26.46 -14.92
CA LEU A 239 -0.76 -26.99 -16.02
C LEU A 239 -1.29 -28.39 -15.71
N GLN A 240 -0.46 -29.26 -15.12
CA GLN A 240 -0.89 -30.60 -14.68
C GLN A 240 -1.95 -30.52 -13.58
N HIS A 241 -1.84 -29.57 -12.65
CA HIS A 241 -2.86 -29.35 -11.62
C HIS A 241 -4.19 -28.91 -12.22
N LEU A 242 -4.19 -28.00 -13.19
CA LEU A 242 -5.40 -27.59 -13.91
C LEU A 242 -6.06 -28.75 -14.66
N ARG A 243 -5.28 -29.63 -15.30
CA ARG A 243 -5.80 -30.84 -15.96
C ARG A 243 -6.48 -31.77 -14.96
N LYS A 244 -5.85 -32.06 -13.82
CA LYS A 244 -6.45 -32.89 -12.77
C LYS A 244 -7.74 -32.29 -12.19
N LEU A 245 -7.78 -30.97 -11.98
CA LEU A 245 -8.98 -30.28 -11.51
C LEU A 245 -10.12 -30.40 -12.53
N LEU A 246 -9.82 -30.23 -13.82
CA LEU A 246 -10.79 -30.41 -14.90
C LEU A 246 -11.31 -31.85 -14.97
N ASP A 247 -10.44 -32.85 -14.88
CA ASP A 247 -10.83 -34.26 -14.90
C ASP A 247 -11.78 -34.59 -13.73
N ASN A 248 -11.49 -34.08 -12.53
CA ASN A 248 -12.35 -34.26 -11.35
C ASN A 248 -13.73 -33.61 -11.56
N LEU A 249 -13.79 -32.42 -12.17
CA LEU A 249 -15.07 -31.75 -12.48
C LEU A 249 -15.90 -32.57 -13.48
N VAL A 250 -15.26 -33.07 -14.54
CA VAL A 250 -15.93 -33.91 -15.55
C VAL A 250 -16.45 -35.21 -14.93
N GLN A 251 -15.68 -35.85 -14.04
CA GLN A 251 -16.12 -37.05 -13.33
C GLN A 251 -17.30 -36.78 -12.39
N ALA A 252 -17.26 -35.67 -11.63
CA ALA A 252 -18.37 -35.28 -10.77
C ALA A 252 -19.66 -35.03 -11.56
N GLN A 253 -19.58 -34.35 -12.70
CA GLN A 253 -20.73 -34.10 -13.57
C GLN A 253 -21.31 -35.40 -14.15
N LYS A 254 -20.47 -36.35 -14.56
CA LYS A 254 -20.91 -37.68 -15.03
C LYS A 254 -21.54 -38.53 -13.93
N GLY A 255 -21.10 -38.37 -12.68
CA GLY A 255 -21.70 -39.03 -11.52
C GLY A 255 -23.10 -38.50 -11.18
N ILE A 256 -23.32 -37.18 -11.35
CA ILE A 256 -24.63 -36.55 -11.13
C ILE A 256 -25.64 -36.99 -12.20
N SER A 257 -25.24 -37.10 -13.47
CA SER A 257 -26.13 -37.60 -14.53
C SER A 257 -26.55 -39.06 -14.37
N LYS A 258 -25.81 -39.89 -13.62
CA LYS A 258 -26.18 -41.30 -13.38
C LYS A 258 -27.15 -41.49 -12.21
N ASN A 259 -27.25 -40.52 -11.31
CA ASN A 259 -28.12 -40.60 -10.13
C ASN A 259 -29.46 -39.83 -10.30
N GLY A 260 -29.68 -39.19 -11.45
CA GLY A 260 -30.92 -38.47 -11.77
C GLY A 260 -31.98 -39.30 -12.51
N ASP A 261 -31.66 -40.56 -12.86
CA ASP A 261 -32.55 -41.50 -13.58
C ASP A 261 -33.01 -42.67 -12.66
N ALA A 262 -33.22 -42.41 -11.37
CA ALA A 262 -33.76 -43.38 -10.40
C ALA A 262 -34.98 -42.81 -9.67
#